data_AF-A0ABD7U1T7-F1
#
_entry.id   AF-A0ABD7U1T7-F1
#
_cell.length_a   1.000
_cell.length_b   1.000
_cell.length_c   1.000
_cell.angle_alpha   90.00
_cell.angle_beta   90.00
_cell.angle_gamma   90.00
#
_symmetry.space_group_name_H-M   'P 1'
#
loop_
_entity.id
_entity.type
_entity.pdbx_description
1 polymer ?
#
loop_
_entity_poly.entity_id
_entity_poly.type
_entity_poly.pdbx_seq_one_letter_code
_entity_poly.pdbx_strand_id
1 'polypeptide(L)'
;MKSLKELINAILNSSENKELENIKRNPTMIKEIANPTEAQQLAAVRSSSHVIKYIKEPTKKVRFIALKDDIYNYRYIKSLTKKEQLYLIKEGIRIENIKRPVEKVQLYALKWRKASINDIKNPTEKAQLITIRKDKELFLYIKNPTITVCQEVARAYCGNIEIPADRRIIKPTQKLVSSLQDTEGYAYIKEMSLDYNKGDKYINDESDKIMNWKKQKQKQIIDDYKYEIGIAKERGIEPNIKIEESGIQQENGHKQVNTRIDYSNKPQDKYNIEALSNKEVIGTISYYDFNGKVCEVIEYNTVESYLKSIKDELNSNPNGFKYETLTTDANIRKSVDDIVYGAYGEDNPHPLEWYSSNNTKAAISPEQYLSEERNKIMREYAKNPFGALNKENISAEGMDKWAAVTNKYMEMKTNISTKQIELQSSGCKTLIYDVSHSSGQEEIGNYRILDKSTGKTESINVGDIDLEKQSPETLKKLLSGQQTEMTNKSGTNSLVTLNKTITGWGISAVKQVFNSADNSAGI
;
A
#
# COMPACT_ATOMS: atom_id res chain seq x y z
N MET A 1 16.30 29.54 54.26
CA MET A 1 16.06 29.15 52.86
C MET A 1 17.41 28.74 52.29
N LYS A 2 17.56 27.51 51.75
CA LYS A 2 18.83 27.11 51.10
C LYS A 2 19.04 27.98 49.86
N SER A 3 20.27 28.44 49.63
CA SER A 3 20.61 29.20 48.43
C SER A 3 20.45 28.33 47.17
N LEU A 4 20.20 28.95 46.01
CA LEU A 4 20.09 28.25 44.73
C LEU A 4 21.35 27.39 44.44
N LYS A 5 22.52 27.88 44.85
CA LYS A 5 23.81 27.18 44.73
C LYS A 5 23.89 25.93 45.62
N GLU A 6 23.36 26.00 46.84
CA GLU A 6 23.26 24.86 47.75
C GLU A 6 22.24 23.83 47.30
N LEU A 7 21.12 24.26 46.70
CA LEU A 7 20.12 23.37 46.10
C LEU A 7 20.70 22.63 44.89
N ILE A 8 21.39 23.33 43.99
CA ILE A 8 22.07 22.71 42.84
C ILE A 8 23.16 21.74 43.31
N ASN A 9 23.98 22.12 44.29
CA ASN A 9 24.99 21.21 44.86
C ASN A 9 24.38 19.99 45.56
N ALA A 10 23.25 20.14 46.27
CA ALA A 10 22.57 19.01 46.90
C ALA A 10 21.95 18.05 45.89
N ILE A 11 21.42 18.58 44.77
CA ILE A 11 20.92 17.78 43.65
C ILE A 11 22.09 17.03 42.99
N LEU A 12 23.16 17.73 42.61
CA LEU A 12 24.35 17.14 41.97
C LEU A 12 25.07 16.10 42.85
N ASN A 13 25.10 16.32 44.18
CA ASN A 13 25.75 15.41 45.14
C ASN A 13 24.80 14.39 45.79
N SER A 14 23.55 14.30 45.34
CA SER A 14 22.63 13.27 45.81
C SER A 14 23.21 11.87 45.56
N SER A 15 22.92 10.93 46.46
CA SER A 15 23.38 9.54 46.36
C SER A 15 22.96 8.90 45.03
N GLU A 16 21.77 9.24 44.55
CA GLU A 16 21.22 8.78 43.27
C GLU A 16 22.06 9.26 42.07
N ASN A 17 22.48 10.53 42.05
CA ASN A 17 23.36 11.02 40.98
C ASN A 17 24.77 10.42 41.02
N LYS A 18 25.32 10.19 42.23
CA LYS A 18 26.62 9.51 42.37
C LYS A 18 26.55 8.06 41.90
N GLU A 19 25.47 7.36 42.20
CA GLU A 19 25.26 5.97 41.77
C GLU A 19 25.09 5.88 40.24
N LEU A 20 24.33 6.80 39.63
CA LEU A 20 24.22 6.88 38.17
C LEU A 20 25.56 7.17 37.49
N GLU A 21 26.38 8.07 38.03
CA GLU A 21 27.73 8.34 37.51
C GLU A 21 28.66 7.11 37.64
N ASN A 22 28.58 6.38 38.75
CA ASN A 22 29.33 5.14 38.92
C ASN A 22 28.92 4.07 37.89
N ILE A 23 27.62 3.91 37.65
CA ILE A 23 27.10 3.00 36.62
C ILE A 23 27.56 3.44 35.23
N LYS A 24 27.58 4.74 34.93
CA LYS A 24 28.08 5.23 33.64
C LYS A 24 29.55 4.89 33.42
N ARG A 25 30.39 5.00 34.46
CA ARG A 25 31.83 4.68 34.43
C ARG A 25 32.10 3.17 34.37
N ASN A 26 31.32 2.36 35.09
CA ASN A 26 31.41 0.91 35.05
C ASN A 26 30.02 0.27 34.89
N PRO A 27 29.55 0.11 33.63
CA PRO A 27 28.20 -0.38 33.34
C PRO A 27 27.93 -1.80 33.83
N THR A 28 28.98 -2.60 34.05
CA THR A 28 28.83 -3.98 34.53
C THR A 28 28.36 -4.08 35.98
N MET A 29 28.48 -2.99 36.77
CA MET A 29 27.98 -2.93 38.14
C MET A 29 26.46 -3.09 38.24
N ILE A 30 25.72 -2.87 37.13
CA ILE A 30 24.27 -3.11 37.07
C ILE A 30 23.89 -4.55 37.51
N LYS A 31 24.81 -5.52 37.38
CA LYS A 31 24.62 -6.92 37.80
C LYS A 31 24.48 -7.09 39.33
N GLU A 32 25.00 -6.12 40.10
CA GLU A 32 25.03 -6.13 41.56
C GLU A 32 23.78 -5.44 42.16
N ILE A 33 23.02 -4.72 41.33
CA ILE A 33 21.80 -4.04 41.74
C ILE A 33 20.62 -4.99 41.57
N ALA A 34 19.97 -5.37 42.68
CA ALA A 34 18.90 -6.37 42.66
C ALA A 34 17.69 -5.97 41.79
N ASN A 35 17.29 -4.69 41.86
CA ASN A 35 16.14 -4.14 41.15
C ASN A 35 16.49 -2.75 40.59
N PRO A 36 17.29 -2.66 39.51
CA PRO A 36 17.75 -1.38 39.01
C PRO A 36 16.58 -0.58 38.44
N THR A 37 16.49 0.70 38.81
CA THR A 37 15.48 1.63 38.29
C THR A 37 15.66 1.82 36.78
N GLU A 38 14.62 2.30 36.08
CA GLU A 38 14.75 2.58 34.64
C GLU A 38 15.93 3.55 34.36
N ALA A 39 16.16 4.55 35.22
CA ALA A 39 17.28 5.47 35.07
C ALA A 39 18.64 4.77 35.17
N GLN A 40 18.81 3.86 36.14
CA GLN A 40 20.02 3.05 36.32
C GLN A 40 20.24 2.10 35.13
N GLN A 41 19.18 1.43 34.67
CA GLN A 41 19.23 0.57 33.48
C GLN A 41 19.63 1.36 32.22
N LEU A 42 19.05 2.56 32.04
CA LEU A 42 19.36 3.44 30.92
C LEU A 42 20.79 3.97 30.98
N ALA A 43 21.29 4.32 32.16
CA ALA A 43 22.68 4.73 32.35
C ALA A 43 23.64 3.61 31.93
N ALA A 44 23.40 2.38 32.39
CA ALA A 44 24.24 1.23 32.04
C ALA A 44 24.20 0.91 30.54
N VAL A 45 23.01 0.77 29.96
CA VAL A 45 22.84 0.38 28.54
C VAL A 45 23.34 1.45 27.57
N ARG A 46 23.26 2.74 27.92
CA ARG A 46 23.84 3.81 27.08
C ARG A 46 25.35 3.82 27.08
N SER A 47 25.98 3.41 28.19
CA SER A 47 27.44 3.28 28.25
C SER A 47 27.93 1.99 27.60
N SER A 48 27.17 0.88 27.69
CA SER A 48 27.47 -0.36 26.99
C SER A 48 26.20 -1.20 26.84
N SER A 49 25.66 -1.33 25.63
CA SER A 49 24.39 -2.04 25.40
C SER A 49 24.43 -3.52 25.79
N HIS A 50 25.61 -4.13 25.71
CA HIS A 50 25.86 -5.55 26.01
C HIS A 50 25.58 -5.92 27.47
N VAL A 51 25.50 -4.94 28.38
CA VAL A 51 25.14 -5.18 29.79
C VAL A 51 23.66 -5.53 29.97
N ILE A 52 22.82 -5.40 28.94
CA ILE A 52 21.43 -5.82 28.98
C ILE A 52 21.27 -7.30 29.38
N LYS A 53 22.28 -8.14 29.10
CA LYS A 53 22.31 -9.55 29.55
C LYS A 53 22.31 -9.73 31.07
N TYR A 54 22.69 -8.70 31.82
CA TYR A 54 22.68 -8.69 33.28
C TYR A 54 21.38 -8.09 33.87
N ILE A 55 20.54 -7.44 33.05
CA ILE A 55 19.30 -6.81 33.51
C ILE A 55 18.18 -7.84 33.43
N LYS A 56 17.64 -8.26 34.58
CA LYS A 56 16.61 -9.30 34.67
C LYS A 56 15.30 -8.90 33.99
N GLU A 57 14.87 -7.65 34.19
CA GLU A 57 13.61 -7.09 33.67
C GLU A 57 13.84 -5.72 33.01
N PRO A 58 14.43 -5.68 31.80
CA PRO A 58 14.72 -4.43 31.14
C PRO A 58 13.43 -3.76 30.67
N THR A 59 13.27 -2.45 30.94
CA THR A 59 12.08 -1.70 30.49
C THR A 59 12.00 -1.65 28.96
N LYS A 60 10.81 -1.39 28.42
CA LYS A 60 10.61 -1.25 26.96
C LYS A 60 11.59 -0.26 26.32
N LYS A 61 11.91 0.83 27.02
CA LYS A 61 12.83 1.87 26.55
C LYS A 61 14.28 1.38 26.54
N VAL A 62 14.70 0.73 27.62
CA VAL A 62 16.04 0.14 27.76
C VAL A 62 16.30 -0.91 26.68
N ARG A 63 15.34 -1.82 26.46
CA ARG A 63 15.42 -2.84 25.40
C ARG A 63 15.61 -2.24 24.02
N PHE A 64 14.81 -1.23 23.67
CA PHE A 64 14.88 -0.61 22.36
C PHE A 64 16.19 0.15 22.13
N ILE A 65 16.75 0.78 23.17
CA ILE A 65 18.08 1.41 23.08
C ILE A 65 19.16 0.35 22.88
N ALA A 66 19.13 -0.75 23.63
CA ALA A 66 20.10 -1.82 23.44
C ALA A 66 20.05 -2.44 22.04
N LEU A 67 18.83 -2.63 21.49
CA LEU A 67 18.62 -3.16 20.14
C LEU A 67 19.08 -2.19 19.03
N LYS A 68 19.00 -0.87 19.28
CA LYS A 68 19.47 0.14 18.33
C LYS A 68 20.98 0.25 18.27
N ASP A 69 21.64 0.02 19.41
CA ASP A 69 23.10 0.06 19.51
C ASP A 69 23.74 -1.21 18.92
N ASP A 70 23.27 -2.38 19.36
CA ASP A 70 23.61 -3.66 18.75
C ASP A 70 22.36 -4.53 18.66
N ILE A 71 21.94 -4.80 17.42
CA ILE A 71 20.77 -5.60 17.13
C ILE A 71 20.83 -6.98 17.78
N TYR A 72 22.01 -7.60 17.88
CA TYR A 72 22.20 -8.96 18.41
C TYR A 72 21.89 -9.08 19.90
N ASN A 73 21.73 -7.95 20.61
CA ASN A 73 21.20 -7.92 21.97
C ASN A 73 19.81 -8.54 22.11
N TYR A 74 19.06 -8.73 21.00
CA TYR A 74 17.79 -9.46 21.02
C TYR A 74 17.89 -10.85 21.65
N ARG A 75 19.06 -11.49 21.59
CA ARG A 75 19.32 -12.81 22.19
C ARG A 75 19.19 -12.82 23.71
N TYR A 76 19.42 -11.66 24.35
CA TYR A 76 19.33 -11.48 25.79
C TYR A 76 17.95 -10.99 26.25
N ILE A 77 17.07 -10.61 25.33
CA ILE A 77 15.71 -10.17 25.63
C ILE A 77 14.76 -11.38 25.62
N LYS A 78 14.24 -11.75 26.80
CA LYS A 78 13.39 -12.94 26.95
C LYS A 78 12.08 -12.89 26.14
N SER A 79 11.44 -11.73 26.09
CA SER A 79 10.14 -11.54 25.42
C SER A 79 10.15 -10.25 24.61
N LEU A 80 10.18 -10.41 23.29
CA LEU A 80 10.14 -9.31 22.34
C LEU A 80 8.68 -8.90 22.06
N THR A 81 8.39 -7.62 22.20
CA THR A 81 7.11 -7.02 21.80
C THR A 81 6.95 -7.07 20.28
N LYS A 82 5.71 -6.92 19.79
CA LYS A 82 5.40 -6.79 18.36
C LYS A 82 6.28 -5.75 17.66
N LYS A 83 6.54 -4.60 18.30
CA LYS A 83 7.38 -3.51 17.75
C LYS A 83 8.84 -3.93 17.65
N GLU A 84 9.37 -4.60 18.67
CA GLU A 84 10.76 -5.09 18.67
C GLU A 84 10.95 -6.22 17.66
N GLN A 85 10.03 -7.20 17.60
CA GLN A 85 10.09 -8.26 16.59
C GLN A 85 10.08 -7.69 15.16
N LEU A 86 9.22 -6.70 14.89
CA LEU A 86 9.16 -6.06 13.57
C LEU A 86 10.44 -5.29 13.24
N TYR A 87 11.02 -4.60 14.23
CA TYR A 87 12.31 -3.93 14.08
C TYR A 87 13.41 -4.93 13.69
N LEU A 88 13.51 -6.07 14.37
CA LEU A 88 14.51 -7.09 14.07
C LEU A 88 14.42 -7.60 12.62
N ILE A 89 13.19 -7.90 12.14
CA ILE A 89 12.99 -8.34 10.76
C ILE A 89 13.34 -7.24 9.76
N LYS A 90 13.04 -5.97 10.06
CA LYS A 90 13.37 -4.83 9.19
C LYS A 90 14.87 -4.69 9.02
N GLU A 91 15.62 -4.83 10.11
CA GLU A 91 17.07 -4.59 10.14
C GLU A 91 17.93 -5.75 9.60
N GLY A 92 17.46 -6.99 9.61
CA GLY A 92 18.35 -8.06 9.14
C GLY A 92 17.98 -9.46 9.59
N ILE A 93 17.35 -9.57 10.75
CA ILE A 93 17.23 -10.82 11.46
C ILE A 93 16.24 -11.73 10.74
N ARG A 94 16.68 -12.96 10.43
CA ARG A 94 15.82 -13.98 9.83
C ARG A 94 14.71 -14.35 10.80
N ILE A 95 13.50 -14.58 10.28
CA ILE A 95 12.32 -14.90 11.09
C ILE A 95 12.47 -16.21 11.88
N GLU A 96 13.27 -17.15 11.38
CA GLU A 96 13.63 -18.40 12.07
C GLU A 96 14.28 -18.16 13.46
N ASN A 97 14.93 -17.01 13.64
CA ASN A 97 15.59 -16.62 14.89
C ASN A 97 14.66 -15.88 15.86
N ILE A 98 13.44 -15.51 15.42
CA ILE A 98 12.45 -14.83 16.27
C ILE A 98 11.59 -15.88 16.96
N LYS A 99 11.66 -15.93 18.29
CA LYS A 99 10.80 -16.81 19.09
C LYS A 99 9.34 -16.33 19.03
N ARG A 100 8.43 -17.21 18.57
CA ARG A 100 6.97 -16.96 18.49
C ARG A 100 6.65 -15.65 17.74
N PRO A 101 6.99 -15.56 16.43
CA PRO A 101 6.75 -14.34 15.66
C PRO A 101 5.24 -14.06 15.58
N VAL A 102 4.83 -12.84 15.91
CA VAL A 102 3.41 -12.44 15.84
C VAL A 102 2.92 -12.34 14.40
N GLU A 103 1.62 -12.47 14.15
CA GLU A 103 1.01 -12.49 12.80
C GLU A 103 1.58 -11.40 11.87
N LYS A 104 1.57 -10.13 12.31
CA LYS A 104 2.10 -9.01 11.51
C LYS A 104 3.57 -9.18 11.09
N VAL A 105 4.39 -9.81 11.93
CA VAL A 105 5.81 -10.08 11.66
C VAL A 105 5.96 -11.23 10.66
N GLN A 106 5.14 -12.27 10.78
CA GLN A 106 5.08 -13.36 9.81
C GLN A 106 4.69 -12.85 8.41
N LEU A 107 3.62 -12.04 8.32
CA LEU A 107 3.16 -11.46 7.07
C LEU A 107 4.22 -10.55 6.43
N TYR A 108 4.89 -9.72 7.23
CA TYR A 108 5.97 -8.86 6.75
C TYR A 108 7.13 -9.66 6.15
N ALA A 109 7.55 -10.74 6.83
CA ALA A 109 8.65 -11.59 6.37
C ALA A 109 8.33 -12.27 5.02
N LEU A 110 7.11 -12.80 4.87
CA LEU A 110 6.64 -13.43 3.62
C LEU A 110 6.48 -12.45 2.45
N LYS A 111 6.24 -11.16 2.74
CA LYS A 111 6.09 -10.13 1.70
C LYS A 111 7.43 -9.60 1.19
N TRP A 112 8.37 -9.32 2.09
CA TRP A 112 9.54 -8.48 1.74
C TRP A 112 10.90 -9.16 1.85
N ARG A 113 11.03 -10.26 2.61
CA ARG A 113 12.35 -10.83 2.98
C ARG A 113 12.71 -12.13 2.24
N LYS A 114 12.01 -12.48 1.14
CA LYS A 114 12.09 -13.80 0.48
C LYS A 114 12.00 -14.97 1.48
N ALA A 115 11.39 -14.77 2.66
CA ALA A 115 11.24 -15.82 3.64
C ALA A 115 10.24 -16.85 3.11
N SER A 116 10.57 -18.12 3.27
CA SER A 116 9.66 -19.23 2.99
C SER A 116 8.74 -19.44 4.19
N ILE A 117 7.55 -20.00 3.96
CA ILE A 117 6.66 -20.43 5.03
C ILE A 117 7.33 -21.47 5.94
N ASN A 118 8.31 -22.23 5.41
CA ASN A 118 9.13 -23.19 6.15
C ASN A 118 9.99 -22.55 7.25
N ASP A 119 10.36 -21.28 7.07
CA ASP A 119 11.21 -20.52 8.00
C ASP A 119 10.41 -20.03 9.22
N ILE A 120 9.08 -20.06 9.13
CA ILE A 120 8.17 -19.56 10.16
C ILE A 120 7.79 -20.70 11.10
N LYS A 121 8.24 -20.61 12.36
CA LYS A 121 7.79 -21.53 13.40
C LYS A 121 6.33 -21.24 13.75
N ASN A 122 5.45 -22.21 13.50
CA ASN A 122 3.99 -22.14 13.71
C ASN A 122 3.34 -20.97 12.93
N PRO A 123 3.24 -21.11 11.59
CA PRO A 123 2.63 -20.07 10.77
C PRO A 123 1.15 -19.90 11.10
N THR A 124 0.72 -18.65 11.24
CA THR A 124 -0.69 -18.26 11.43
C THR A 124 -1.52 -18.63 10.20
N GLU A 125 -2.83 -18.83 10.37
CA GLU A 125 -3.73 -19.13 9.25
C GLU A 125 -3.60 -18.11 8.12
N LYS A 126 -3.55 -16.81 8.43
CA LYS A 126 -3.35 -15.77 7.41
C LYS A 126 -2.03 -15.88 6.66
N ALA A 127 -0.96 -16.25 7.36
CA ALA A 127 0.34 -16.50 6.73
C ALA A 127 0.26 -17.70 5.77
N GLN A 128 -0.39 -18.78 6.20
CA GLN A 128 -0.62 -19.97 5.37
C GLN A 128 -1.48 -19.64 4.13
N LEU A 129 -2.55 -18.87 4.29
CA LEU A 129 -3.44 -18.44 3.20
C LEU A 129 -2.71 -17.56 2.17
N ILE A 130 -1.94 -16.57 2.61
CA ILE A 130 -1.14 -15.73 1.70
C ILE A 130 -0.11 -16.56 0.94
N THR A 131 0.46 -17.60 1.56
CA THR A 131 1.37 -18.53 0.88
C THR A 131 0.68 -19.28 -0.25
N ILE A 132 -0.46 -19.93 -0.01
CA ILE A 132 -1.15 -20.70 -1.05
C ILE A 132 -1.80 -19.84 -2.13
N ARG A 133 -2.09 -18.56 -1.85
CA ARG A 133 -2.60 -17.60 -2.85
C ARG A 133 -1.53 -17.13 -3.82
N LYS A 134 -0.27 -17.09 -3.38
CA LYS A 134 0.86 -16.81 -4.28
C LYS A 134 1.09 -18.00 -5.21
N ASP A 135 1.12 -19.20 -4.63
CA ASP A 135 1.25 -20.44 -5.35
C ASP A 135 0.69 -21.58 -4.50
N LYS A 136 -0.32 -22.26 -5.02
CA LYS A 136 -1.04 -23.34 -4.33
C LYS A 136 -0.16 -24.58 -4.12
N GLU A 137 0.88 -24.78 -4.93
CA GLU A 137 1.85 -25.88 -4.75
C GLU A 137 2.68 -25.69 -3.49
N LEU A 138 2.82 -24.45 -3.00
CA LEU A 138 3.51 -24.17 -1.75
C LEU A 138 2.79 -24.74 -0.51
N PHE A 139 1.58 -25.27 -0.67
CA PHE A 139 0.83 -25.97 0.38
C PHE A 139 1.66 -27.10 1.02
N LEU A 140 2.47 -27.83 0.25
CA LEU A 140 3.29 -28.93 0.76
C LEU A 140 4.39 -28.46 1.72
N TYR A 141 4.75 -27.17 1.71
CA TYR A 141 5.71 -26.56 2.64
C TYR A 141 5.05 -26.04 3.93
N ILE A 142 3.73 -26.11 4.06
CA ILE A 142 3.03 -25.64 5.25
C ILE A 142 3.09 -26.71 6.34
N LYS A 143 3.82 -26.42 7.41
CA LYS A 143 3.81 -27.26 8.62
C LYS A 143 2.49 -27.07 9.37
N ASN A 144 1.70 -28.15 9.48
CA ASN A 144 0.40 -28.19 10.13
C ASN A 144 -0.63 -27.22 9.49
N PRO A 145 -1.10 -27.50 8.27
CA PRO A 145 -2.06 -26.64 7.59
C PRO A 145 -3.40 -26.57 8.35
N THR A 146 -4.04 -25.40 8.36
CA THR A 146 -5.39 -25.26 8.92
C THR A 146 -6.43 -25.92 8.03
N ILE A 147 -7.59 -26.25 8.60
CA ILE A 147 -8.74 -26.80 7.85
C ILE A 147 -9.13 -25.82 6.73
N THR A 148 -9.21 -24.53 7.04
CA THR A 148 -9.51 -23.46 6.08
C THR A 148 -8.54 -23.46 4.90
N VAL A 149 -7.23 -23.57 5.15
CA VAL A 149 -6.20 -23.63 4.11
C VAL A 149 -6.35 -24.90 3.27
N CYS A 150 -6.64 -26.04 3.89
CA CYS A 150 -6.89 -27.30 3.17
C CYS A 150 -8.14 -27.20 2.27
N GLN A 151 -9.20 -26.53 2.73
CA GLN A 151 -10.40 -26.31 1.94
C GLN A 151 -10.14 -25.34 0.78
N GLU A 152 -9.39 -24.25 1.01
CA GLU A 152 -9.06 -23.27 -0.03
C GLU A 152 -8.22 -23.91 -1.15
N VAL A 153 -7.19 -24.68 -0.79
CA VAL A 153 -6.34 -25.36 -1.80
C VAL A 153 -7.13 -26.43 -2.56
N ALA A 154 -7.97 -27.21 -1.88
CA ALA A 154 -8.74 -28.25 -2.52
C ALA A 154 -9.83 -27.68 -3.45
N ARG A 155 -10.49 -26.57 -3.10
CA ARG A 155 -11.40 -25.85 -4.01
C ARG A 155 -10.66 -25.35 -5.26
N ALA A 156 -9.41 -24.90 -5.12
CA ALA A 156 -8.61 -24.44 -6.25
C ALA A 156 -8.28 -25.56 -7.26
N TYR A 157 -8.34 -26.83 -6.87
CA TYR A 157 -8.14 -27.98 -7.77
C TYR A 157 -9.45 -28.66 -8.18
N CYS A 158 -10.42 -28.76 -7.27
CA CYS A 158 -11.65 -29.53 -7.48
C CYS A 158 -12.86 -28.68 -7.90
N GLY A 159 -12.74 -27.35 -7.89
CA GLY A 159 -13.82 -26.41 -8.18
C GLY A 159 -14.75 -26.17 -6.99
N ASN A 160 -15.98 -25.72 -7.27
CA ASN A 160 -17.00 -25.43 -6.25
C ASN A 160 -17.59 -26.72 -5.67
N ILE A 161 -16.85 -27.34 -4.75
CA ILE A 161 -17.30 -28.48 -3.95
C ILE A 161 -17.44 -28.11 -2.48
N GLU A 162 -18.39 -28.73 -1.78
CA GLU A 162 -18.56 -28.58 -0.34
C GLU A 162 -17.61 -29.51 0.40
N ILE A 163 -16.52 -28.96 0.93
CA ILE A 163 -15.46 -29.72 1.60
C ILE A 163 -15.74 -29.76 3.11
N PRO A 164 -15.74 -30.94 3.75
CA PRO A 164 -15.95 -31.06 5.19
C PRO A 164 -15.00 -30.17 6.00
N ALA A 165 -15.50 -29.50 7.04
CA ALA A 165 -14.69 -28.70 7.95
C ALA A 165 -14.03 -29.58 9.04
N ASP A 166 -13.27 -30.59 8.62
CA ASP A 166 -12.75 -31.64 9.49
C ASP A 166 -11.25 -31.82 9.32
N ARG A 167 -10.50 -32.05 10.41
CA ARG A 167 -9.05 -32.32 10.37
C ARG A 167 -8.68 -33.53 9.54
N ARG A 168 -9.60 -34.48 9.33
CA ARG A 168 -9.37 -35.66 8.50
C ARG A 168 -9.08 -35.34 7.04
N ILE A 169 -9.45 -34.16 6.55
CA ILE A 169 -9.14 -33.73 5.18
C ILE A 169 -7.66 -33.40 4.97
N ILE A 170 -6.88 -33.16 6.04
CA ILE A 170 -5.48 -32.69 5.91
C ILE A 170 -4.64 -33.69 5.09
N LYS A 171 -4.69 -34.98 5.43
CA LYS A 171 -3.92 -36.02 4.73
C LYS A 171 -4.39 -36.21 3.27
N PRO A 172 -5.70 -36.39 2.99
CA PRO A 172 -6.21 -36.41 1.62
C PRO A 172 -5.83 -35.18 0.81
N THR A 173 -5.88 -33.97 1.39
CA THR A 173 -5.50 -32.75 0.68
C THR A 173 -4.00 -32.71 0.38
N GLN A 174 -3.14 -33.15 1.30
CA GLN A 174 -1.70 -33.29 1.03
C GLN A 174 -1.44 -34.27 -0.12
N LYS A 175 -2.11 -35.42 -0.11
CA LYS A 175 -2.04 -36.43 -1.17
C LYS A 175 -2.53 -35.88 -2.51
N LEU A 176 -3.64 -35.15 -2.52
CA LEU A 176 -4.18 -34.49 -3.72
C LEU A 176 -3.13 -33.58 -4.36
N VAL A 177 -2.54 -32.67 -3.58
CA VAL A 177 -1.55 -31.72 -4.10
C VAL A 177 -0.29 -32.43 -4.59
N SER A 178 0.26 -33.36 -3.81
CA SER A 178 1.47 -34.09 -4.20
C SER A 178 1.24 -34.94 -5.46
N SER A 179 0.13 -35.69 -5.54
CA SER A 179 -0.14 -36.52 -6.71
C SER A 179 -0.39 -35.71 -7.98
N LEU A 180 -1.00 -34.53 -7.88
CA LEU A 180 -1.15 -33.62 -9.02
C LEU A 180 0.20 -33.05 -9.48
N GLN A 181 1.08 -32.69 -8.54
CA GLN A 181 2.43 -32.22 -8.84
C GLN A 181 3.29 -33.33 -9.49
N ASP A 182 3.23 -34.55 -8.97
CA ASP A 182 3.92 -35.72 -9.54
C ASP A 182 3.45 -36.02 -10.96
N THR A 183 2.14 -35.91 -11.21
CA THR A 183 1.53 -36.11 -12.53
C THR A 183 2.01 -35.05 -13.53
N GLU A 184 2.12 -33.79 -13.09
CA GLU A 184 2.67 -32.70 -13.90
C GLU A 184 4.14 -32.97 -14.27
N GLY A 185 4.96 -33.33 -13.27
CA GLY A 185 6.38 -33.65 -13.47
C GLY A 185 6.60 -34.85 -14.39
N TYR A 186 5.78 -35.90 -14.25
CA TYR A 186 5.86 -37.07 -15.13
C TYR A 186 5.53 -36.73 -16.58
N ALA A 187 4.45 -35.97 -16.82
CA ALA A 187 4.08 -35.54 -18.17
C ALA A 187 5.19 -34.72 -18.83
N TYR A 188 5.78 -33.79 -18.08
CA TYR A 188 6.91 -32.98 -18.54
C TYR A 188 8.13 -33.83 -18.93
N ILE A 189 8.54 -34.78 -18.05
CA ILE A 189 9.67 -35.68 -18.35
C ILE A 189 9.40 -36.51 -19.60
N LYS A 190 8.17 -37.00 -19.79
CA LYS A 190 7.78 -37.77 -20.97
C LYS A 190 7.84 -36.94 -22.25
N GLU A 191 7.39 -35.69 -22.23
CA GLU A 191 7.52 -34.77 -23.38
C GLU A 191 8.99 -34.49 -23.72
N MET A 192 9.84 -34.29 -22.71
CA MET A 192 11.28 -34.12 -22.91
C MET A 192 11.97 -35.37 -23.47
N SER A 193 11.40 -36.55 -23.23
CA SER A 193 11.97 -37.85 -23.63
C SER A 193 11.51 -38.31 -25.02
N LEU A 194 10.74 -37.48 -25.75
CA LEU A 194 10.32 -37.79 -27.12
C LEU A 194 11.52 -37.80 -28.07
N ASP A 195 11.48 -38.70 -29.05
CA ASP A 195 12.48 -38.73 -30.13
C ASP A 195 12.15 -37.67 -31.18
N TYR A 196 12.77 -36.49 -31.01
CA TYR A 196 12.57 -35.35 -31.91
C TYR A 196 13.05 -35.62 -33.35
N ASN A 197 13.82 -36.68 -33.59
CA ASN A 197 14.28 -37.03 -34.95
C ASN A 197 13.18 -37.68 -35.80
N LYS A 198 12.06 -38.12 -35.19
CA LYS A 198 10.93 -38.73 -35.90
C LYS A 198 9.98 -37.72 -36.57
N GLY A 199 10.28 -36.42 -36.44
CA GLY A 199 9.55 -35.33 -37.09
C GLY A 199 8.26 -34.91 -36.38
N ASP A 200 7.76 -33.74 -36.75
CA ASP A 200 6.70 -33.02 -36.03
C ASP A 200 5.40 -33.82 -35.84
N LYS A 201 5.02 -34.64 -36.84
CA LYS A 201 3.80 -35.45 -36.74
C LYS A 201 3.86 -36.44 -35.58
N TYR A 202 4.99 -37.15 -35.44
CA TYR A 202 5.18 -38.09 -34.33
C TYR A 202 5.19 -37.35 -32.99
N ILE A 203 5.89 -36.21 -32.91
CA ILE A 203 6.00 -35.42 -31.68
C ILE A 203 4.60 -34.94 -31.23
N ASN A 204 3.81 -34.42 -32.16
CA ASN A 204 2.44 -33.95 -31.87
C ASN A 204 1.54 -35.11 -31.43
N ASP A 205 1.57 -36.24 -32.14
CA ASP A 205 0.75 -37.42 -31.81
C ASP A 205 1.10 -37.98 -30.41
N GLU A 206 2.37 -38.02 -30.04
CA GLU A 206 2.80 -38.48 -28.71
C GLU A 206 2.51 -37.45 -27.60
N SER A 207 2.71 -36.15 -27.86
CA SER A 207 2.34 -35.09 -26.90
C SER A 207 0.84 -35.11 -26.62
N ASP A 208 -0.01 -35.31 -27.65
CA ASP A 208 -1.46 -35.46 -27.47
C ASP A 208 -1.83 -36.66 -26.59
N LYS A 209 -1.13 -37.81 -26.74
CA LYS A 209 -1.31 -38.98 -25.87
C LYS A 209 -0.92 -38.67 -24.42
N ILE A 210 0.23 -38.03 -24.20
CA ILE A 210 0.72 -37.63 -22.87
C ILE A 210 -0.28 -36.68 -22.21
N MET A 211 -0.75 -35.67 -22.94
CA MET A 211 -1.69 -34.67 -22.42
C MET A 211 -3.07 -35.27 -22.14
N ASN A 212 -3.55 -36.22 -22.96
CA ASN A 212 -4.78 -36.96 -22.68
C ASN A 212 -4.65 -37.85 -21.44
N TRP A 213 -3.55 -38.61 -21.32
CA TRP A 213 -3.27 -39.40 -20.12
C TRP A 213 -3.23 -38.52 -18.87
N LYS A 214 -2.52 -37.39 -18.92
CA LYS A 214 -2.41 -36.43 -17.83
C LYS A 214 -3.78 -35.93 -17.38
N LYS A 215 -4.63 -35.49 -18.32
CA LYS A 215 -5.99 -35.03 -18.01
C LYS A 215 -6.82 -36.13 -17.33
N GLN A 216 -6.72 -37.37 -17.80
CA GLN A 216 -7.43 -38.50 -17.19
C GLN A 216 -6.89 -38.84 -15.80
N LYS A 217 -5.57 -38.80 -15.61
CA LYS A 217 -4.93 -39.07 -14.32
C LYS A 217 -5.27 -37.99 -13.30
N GLN A 218 -5.26 -36.71 -13.69
CA GLN A 218 -5.70 -35.60 -12.85
C GLN A 218 -7.17 -35.77 -12.42
N LYS A 219 -8.04 -36.18 -13.34
CA LYS A 219 -9.44 -36.48 -13.02
C LYS A 219 -9.55 -37.62 -12.00
N GLN A 220 -8.82 -38.71 -12.20
CA GLN A 220 -8.76 -39.83 -11.24
C GLN A 220 -8.35 -39.34 -9.85
N ILE A 221 -7.27 -38.56 -9.75
CA ILE A 221 -6.75 -38.04 -8.47
C ILE A 221 -7.80 -37.18 -7.75
N ILE A 222 -8.53 -36.33 -8.49
CA ILE A 222 -9.61 -35.51 -7.95
C ILE A 222 -10.78 -36.37 -7.45
N ASP A 223 -11.16 -37.40 -8.20
CA ASP A 223 -12.25 -38.29 -7.81
C ASP A 223 -11.88 -39.16 -6.59
N ASP A 224 -10.63 -39.63 -6.52
CA ASP A 224 -10.09 -40.32 -5.34
C ASP A 224 -10.06 -39.40 -4.10
N TYR A 225 -9.67 -38.13 -4.26
CA TYR A 225 -9.75 -37.15 -3.19
C TYR A 225 -11.19 -37.00 -2.69
N LYS A 226 -12.16 -36.79 -3.59
CA LYS A 226 -13.59 -36.66 -3.24
C LYS A 226 -14.12 -37.89 -2.51
N TYR A 227 -13.68 -39.09 -2.91
CA TYR A 227 -14.01 -40.33 -2.21
C TYR A 227 -13.41 -40.36 -0.81
N GLU A 228 -12.12 -40.03 -0.65
CA GLU A 228 -11.42 -40.05 0.63
C GLU A 228 -12.02 -39.07 1.66
N ILE A 229 -12.54 -37.92 1.21
CA ILE A 229 -13.22 -36.95 2.08
C ILE A 229 -14.73 -37.21 2.23
N GLY A 230 -15.26 -38.28 1.61
CA GLY A 230 -16.65 -38.72 1.76
C GLY A 230 -17.68 -37.92 0.95
N ILE A 231 -17.27 -37.16 -0.07
CA ILE A 231 -18.17 -36.49 -1.01
C ILE A 231 -18.68 -37.46 -2.08
N ALA A 232 -17.79 -38.34 -2.58
CA ALA A 232 -18.13 -39.33 -3.61
C ALA A 232 -18.30 -40.73 -3.02
N LYS A 233 -19.17 -41.55 -3.64
CA LYS A 233 -19.43 -42.95 -3.24
C LYS A 233 -18.50 -43.95 -3.91
N GLU A 234 -17.87 -43.57 -5.01
CA GLU A 234 -17.02 -44.44 -5.84
C GLU A 234 -15.64 -43.80 -6.01
N ARG A 235 -14.61 -44.64 -6.17
CA ARG A 235 -13.24 -44.22 -6.44
C ARG A 235 -13.05 -43.83 -7.90
N GLY A 236 -12.04 -43.01 -8.16
CA GLY A 236 -11.61 -42.70 -9.52
C GLY A 236 -11.12 -43.95 -10.25
N ILE A 237 -11.44 -44.04 -11.54
CA ILE A 237 -10.99 -45.15 -12.39
C ILE A 237 -9.61 -44.80 -12.96
N GLU A 238 -8.65 -45.72 -12.83
CA GLU A 238 -7.32 -45.55 -13.38
C GLU A 238 -7.33 -45.59 -14.91
N PRO A 239 -6.72 -44.61 -15.60
CA PRO A 239 -6.69 -44.61 -17.05
C PRO A 239 -5.84 -45.75 -17.60
N ASN A 240 -6.38 -46.49 -18.57
CA ASN A 240 -5.71 -47.62 -19.23
C ASN A 240 -4.89 -47.18 -20.48
N ILE A 241 -4.44 -45.93 -20.53
CA ILE A 241 -3.63 -45.43 -21.65
C ILE A 241 -2.17 -45.84 -21.40
N LYS A 242 -1.65 -46.74 -22.24
CA LYS A 242 -0.22 -47.06 -22.30
C LYS A 242 0.49 -45.98 -23.12
N ILE A 243 1.28 -45.14 -22.46
CA ILE A 243 2.28 -44.31 -23.14
C ILE A 243 3.47 -45.23 -23.43
N GLU A 244 3.93 -45.31 -24.67
CA GLU A 244 5.10 -46.14 -24.99
C GLU A 244 6.29 -45.72 -24.12
N GLU A 245 6.78 -46.64 -23.30
CA GLU A 245 7.93 -46.39 -22.44
C GLU A 245 9.20 -46.43 -23.28
N SER A 246 9.63 -45.27 -23.80
CA SER A 246 11.05 -45.08 -24.10
C SER A 246 11.80 -45.05 -22.76
N GLY A 247 12.32 -46.23 -22.40
CA GLY A 247 12.99 -46.64 -21.17
C GLY A 247 13.46 -45.57 -20.19
N ILE A 248 12.74 -45.43 -19.07
CA ILE A 248 13.32 -45.14 -17.75
C ILE A 248 12.50 -45.92 -16.72
N GLN A 249 13.09 -47.00 -16.18
CA GLN A 249 12.56 -47.68 -15.00
C GLN A 249 12.78 -46.77 -13.77
N GLN A 250 11.72 -46.49 -13.02
CA GLN A 250 11.85 -46.03 -11.63
C GLN A 250 11.17 -47.04 -10.71
N GLU A 251 11.98 -47.77 -9.95
CA GLU A 251 11.53 -48.54 -8.79
C GLU A 251 11.04 -47.57 -7.71
N ASN A 252 9.73 -47.56 -7.44
CA ASN A 252 9.18 -46.86 -6.29
C ASN A 252 8.43 -47.84 -5.38
N GLY A 253 9.15 -48.42 -4.44
CA GLY A 253 8.58 -49.11 -3.29
C GLY A 253 8.24 -48.12 -2.18
N HIS A 254 6.95 -47.83 -1.96
CA HIS A 254 6.50 -47.27 -0.68
C HIS A 254 5.22 -47.95 -0.20
N LYS A 255 5.41 -48.75 0.87
CA LYS A 255 4.39 -49.51 1.62
C LYS A 255 3.31 -48.59 2.18
N GLN A 256 2.05 -48.95 1.95
CA GLN A 256 0.88 -48.42 2.64
C GLN A 256 0.83 -48.93 4.09
N VAL A 257 0.56 -48.03 5.04
CA VAL A 257 0.12 -48.41 6.40
C VAL A 257 -1.29 -47.90 6.61
N ASN A 258 -2.23 -48.83 6.63
CA ASN A 258 -3.63 -48.65 7.01
C ASN A 258 -3.74 -48.40 8.52
N THR A 259 -4.61 -47.47 8.93
CA THR A 259 -5.39 -47.61 10.17
C THR A 259 -6.73 -46.88 10.05
N ARG A 260 -7.83 -47.64 10.16
CA ARG A 260 -9.21 -47.18 10.34
C ARG A 260 -9.39 -46.65 11.76
N ILE A 261 -10.11 -45.53 11.92
CA ILE A 261 -10.78 -45.18 13.20
C ILE A 261 -12.17 -44.62 12.90
N ASP A 262 -13.13 -45.19 13.63
CA ASP A 262 -14.59 -45.05 13.58
C ASP A 262 -15.10 -43.70 14.13
N TYR A 263 -16.28 -43.28 13.65
CA TYR A 263 -16.92 -42.00 13.90
C TYR A 263 -18.09 -42.19 14.88
N SER A 264 -18.08 -41.50 16.03
CA SER A 264 -19.33 -41.25 16.75
C SER A 264 -19.33 -39.90 17.49
N ASN A 265 -20.46 -39.19 17.33
CA ASN A 265 -20.99 -38.03 18.05
C ASN A 265 -20.67 -36.61 17.55
N LYS A 266 -21.67 -36.03 16.86
CA LYS A 266 -21.93 -34.58 16.68
C LYS A 266 -22.53 -33.98 17.97
N PRO A 267 -22.51 -32.64 18.12
CA PRO A 267 -23.75 -31.88 17.90
C PRO A 267 -23.61 -30.74 16.86
N GLN A 268 -24.76 -30.41 16.28
CA GLN A 268 -25.01 -29.34 15.30
C GLN A 268 -25.02 -27.97 15.96
N ASP A 269 -24.66 -26.92 15.21
CA ASP A 269 -25.33 -25.61 15.33
C ASP A 269 -25.39 -24.90 13.98
N LYS A 270 -26.60 -24.42 13.67
CA LYS A 270 -27.01 -23.69 12.46
C LYS A 270 -26.56 -22.23 12.52
N TYR A 271 -26.12 -21.66 11.40
CA TYR A 271 -26.20 -20.22 11.15
C TYR A 271 -26.86 -19.94 9.79
N ASN A 272 -27.84 -19.03 9.83
CA ASN A 272 -28.70 -18.58 8.74
C ASN A 272 -27.92 -17.90 7.61
N ILE A 273 -28.23 -18.29 6.38
CA ILE A 273 -27.84 -17.62 5.13
C ILE A 273 -29.03 -16.75 4.74
N GLU A 274 -29.06 -15.49 5.15
CA GLU A 274 -30.01 -14.49 4.63
C GLU A 274 -29.56 -13.08 5.04
N ALA A 275 -28.67 -12.48 4.23
CA ALA A 275 -28.49 -11.02 4.07
C ALA A 275 -27.32 -10.71 3.11
N LEU A 276 -27.34 -11.26 1.90
CA LEU A 276 -26.53 -10.77 0.79
C LEU A 276 -27.39 -9.83 -0.04
N SER A 277 -27.51 -8.57 0.41
CA SER A 277 -28.15 -7.50 -0.37
C SER A 277 -27.29 -6.24 -0.34
N ASN A 278 -26.82 -5.84 -1.53
CA ASN A 278 -26.29 -4.54 -1.94
C ASN A 278 -26.03 -3.51 -0.81
N LYS A 279 -24.84 -3.58 -0.19
CA LYS A 279 -24.34 -2.49 0.65
C LYS A 279 -23.51 -1.54 -0.20
N GLU A 280 -23.90 -0.26 -0.20
CA GLU A 280 -23.20 0.82 -0.88
C GLU A 280 -21.72 0.87 -0.46
N VAL A 281 -20.82 0.95 -1.44
CA VAL A 281 -19.37 1.04 -1.19
C VAL A 281 -19.05 2.44 -0.72
N ILE A 282 -18.52 2.56 0.49
CA ILE A 282 -18.25 3.85 1.14
C ILE A 282 -16.82 4.35 0.90
N GLY A 283 -15.92 3.48 0.42
CA GLY A 283 -14.56 3.85 0.06
C GLY A 283 -13.70 2.68 -0.42
N THR A 284 -12.56 2.98 -1.01
CA THR A 284 -11.60 2.02 -1.55
C THR A 284 -10.19 2.27 -1.04
N ILE A 285 -9.35 1.23 -1.05
CA ILE A 285 -7.90 1.33 -0.85
C ILE A 285 -7.20 0.62 -2.01
N SER A 286 -6.34 1.34 -2.70
CA SER A 286 -5.55 0.88 -3.84
C SER A 286 -4.08 0.75 -3.45
N TYR A 287 -3.47 -0.40 -3.72
CA TYR A 287 -2.06 -0.68 -3.42
C TYR A 287 -1.21 -0.62 -4.67
N TYR A 288 -0.03 -0.03 -4.56
CA TYR A 288 0.89 0.19 -5.68
C TYR A 288 2.16 -0.63 -5.53
N ASP A 289 2.69 -1.15 -6.65
CA ASP A 289 4.06 -1.69 -6.70
C ASP A 289 5.11 -0.56 -6.76
N PHE A 290 6.38 -0.96 -6.76
CA PHE A 290 7.52 -0.04 -6.82
C PHE A 290 7.61 0.77 -8.12
N ASN A 291 6.85 0.41 -9.15
CA ASN A 291 6.77 1.14 -10.42
C ASN A 291 5.56 2.08 -10.45
N GLY A 292 4.80 2.18 -9.36
CA GLY A 292 3.60 3.01 -9.27
C GLY A 292 2.40 2.41 -9.98
N LYS A 293 2.38 1.11 -10.27
CA LYS A 293 1.23 0.42 -10.89
C LYS A 293 0.32 -0.14 -9.81
N VAL A 294 -1.00 0.04 -9.98
CA VAL A 294 -2.02 -0.54 -9.09
C VAL A 294 -1.99 -2.06 -9.18
N CYS A 295 -1.74 -2.73 -8.06
CA CYS A 295 -1.72 -4.20 -7.96
C CYS A 295 -3.03 -4.76 -7.42
N GLU A 296 -3.68 -4.04 -6.51
CA GLU A 296 -4.85 -4.51 -5.78
C GLU A 296 -5.70 -3.32 -5.36
N VAL A 297 -7.02 -3.44 -5.48
CA VAL A 297 -8.01 -2.46 -5.00
C VAL A 297 -9.00 -3.20 -4.10
N ILE A 298 -9.15 -2.73 -2.87
CA ILE A 298 -10.08 -3.30 -1.88
C ILE A 298 -11.22 -2.32 -1.67
N GLU A 299 -12.46 -2.79 -1.85
CA GLU A 299 -13.69 -2.05 -1.61
C GLU A 299 -14.19 -2.27 -0.18
N TYR A 300 -14.66 -1.20 0.46
CA TYR A 300 -15.19 -1.25 1.81
C TYR A 300 -16.64 -0.77 1.83
N ASN A 301 -17.50 -1.53 2.52
CA ASN A 301 -18.93 -1.26 2.67
C ASN A 301 -19.35 -1.03 4.14
N THR A 302 -18.36 -0.92 5.05
CA THR A 302 -18.58 -0.59 6.47
C THR A 302 -17.55 0.42 6.97
N VAL A 303 -18.02 1.42 7.71
CA VAL A 303 -17.20 2.56 8.17
C VAL A 303 -16.03 2.11 9.03
N GLU A 304 -16.28 1.20 9.97
CA GLU A 304 -15.26 0.70 10.89
C GLU A 304 -14.10 0.01 10.17
N SER A 305 -14.39 -0.84 9.17
CA SER A 305 -13.34 -1.53 8.43
C SER A 305 -12.55 -0.59 7.54
N TYR A 306 -13.22 0.37 6.90
CA TYR A 306 -12.59 1.37 6.04
C TYR A 306 -11.62 2.28 6.81
N LEU A 307 -12.11 2.93 7.89
CA LEU A 307 -11.30 3.84 8.71
C LEU A 307 -10.13 3.11 9.37
N LYS A 308 -10.37 1.88 9.87
CA LYS A 308 -9.32 1.07 10.47
C LYS A 308 -8.23 0.69 9.47
N SER A 309 -8.61 0.32 8.25
CA SER A 309 -7.63 0.00 7.21
C SER A 309 -6.80 1.21 6.80
N ILE A 310 -7.39 2.39 6.60
CA ILE A 310 -6.63 3.62 6.32
C ILE A 310 -5.61 3.89 7.43
N LYS A 311 -6.06 3.83 8.69
CA LYS A 311 -5.19 4.03 9.86
C LYS A 311 -4.06 2.99 9.93
N ASP A 312 -4.37 1.73 9.70
CA ASP A 312 -3.38 0.65 9.74
C ASP A 312 -2.35 0.79 8.60
N GLU A 313 -2.78 1.23 7.42
CA GLU A 313 -1.91 1.43 6.26
C GLU A 313 -1.04 2.69 6.38
N LEU A 314 -1.57 3.83 6.84
CA LEU A 314 -0.75 5.02 7.13
C LEU A 314 0.39 4.72 8.12
N ASN A 315 0.11 3.87 9.12
CA ASN A 315 1.11 3.43 10.10
C ASN A 315 2.12 2.39 9.56
N SER A 316 1.82 1.73 8.44
CA SER A 316 2.58 0.57 7.95
C SER A 316 3.31 0.83 6.63
N ASN A 317 2.72 1.64 5.73
CA ASN A 317 3.12 1.86 4.36
C ASN A 317 2.57 3.20 3.80
N PRO A 318 2.87 4.37 4.40
CA PRO A 318 2.21 5.65 4.06
C PRO A 318 2.32 6.09 2.60
N ASN A 319 3.31 5.58 1.85
CA ASN A 319 3.57 5.97 0.45
C ASN A 319 3.16 4.90 -0.58
N GLY A 320 2.68 3.72 -0.14
CA GLY A 320 2.46 2.57 -1.02
C GLY A 320 0.99 2.18 -1.19
N PHE A 321 0.07 3.04 -0.74
CA PHE A 321 -1.36 2.91 -1.02
C PHE A 321 -1.97 4.30 -1.26
N LYS A 322 -3.12 4.31 -1.92
CA LYS A 322 -4.04 5.45 -1.94
C LYS A 322 -5.39 4.97 -1.45
N TYR A 323 -6.13 5.85 -0.80
CA TYR A 323 -7.51 5.58 -0.41
C TYR A 323 -8.43 6.59 -1.11
N GLU A 324 -9.65 6.17 -1.41
CA GLU A 324 -10.68 7.05 -1.96
C GLU A 324 -11.95 6.90 -1.12
N THR A 325 -12.44 7.99 -0.54
CA THR A 325 -13.68 8.01 0.25
C THR A 325 -14.83 8.35 -0.68
N LEU A 326 -15.69 7.36 -0.95
CA LEU A 326 -16.76 7.46 -1.94
C LEU A 326 -18.07 7.99 -1.36
N THR A 327 -18.26 7.84 -0.04
CA THR A 327 -19.44 8.37 0.66
C THR A 327 -19.43 9.90 0.74
N THR A 328 -20.61 10.50 0.64
CA THR A 328 -20.83 11.94 0.84
C THR A 328 -21.04 12.32 2.31
N ASP A 329 -21.10 11.36 3.23
CA ASP A 329 -21.30 11.61 4.66
C ASP A 329 -20.13 12.43 5.24
N ALA A 330 -20.47 13.62 5.73
CA ALA A 330 -19.52 14.59 6.28
C ALA A 330 -18.76 14.06 7.49
N ASN A 331 -19.38 13.23 8.34
CA ASN A 331 -18.75 12.66 9.53
C ASN A 331 -17.71 11.61 9.15
N ILE A 332 -18.00 10.79 8.14
CA ILE A 332 -17.07 9.76 7.67
C ILE A 332 -15.85 10.42 7.02
N ARG A 333 -16.07 11.39 6.12
CA ARG A 333 -15.00 12.14 5.47
C ARG A 333 -14.12 12.89 6.46
N LYS A 334 -14.73 13.56 7.45
CA LYS A 334 -13.98 14.20 8.54
C LYS A 334 -13.16 13.18 9.32
N SER A 335 -13.73 12.02 9.64
CA SER A 335 -13.03 10.96 10.38
C SER A 335 -11.83 10.40 9.61
N VAL A 336 -11.91 10.30 8.28
CA VAL A 336 -10.78 9.93 7.42
C VAL A 336 -9.67 10.97 7.51
N ASP A 337 -10.00 12.26 7.38
CA ASP A 337 -9.01 13.34 7.46
C ASP A 337 -8.41 13.45 8.87
N ASP A 338 -9.21 13.30 9.93
CA ASP A 338 -8.72 13.26 11.32
C ASP A 338 -7.65 12.15 11.50
N ILE A 339 -7.85 10.99 10.85
CA ILE A 339 -6.88 9.89 10.85
C ILE A 339 -5.61 10.27 10.06
N VAL A 340 -5.77 10.95 8.92
CA VAL A 340 -4.67 11.27 8.01
C VAL A 340 -3.80 12.39 8.57
N TYR A 341 -4.40 13.53 8.92
CA TYR A 341 -3.70 14.63 9.61
C TYR A 341 -3.03 14.14 10.90
N GLY A 342 -3.75 13.35 11.71
CA GLY A 342 -3.20 12.76 12.93
C GLY A 342 -2.02 11.81 12.69
N ALA A 343 -1.95 11.12 11.54
CA ALA A 343 -0.79 10.30 11.19
C ALA A 343 0.47 11.13 10.87
N TYR A 344 0.30 12.38 10.43
CA TYR A 344 1.36 13.35 10.21
C TYR A 344 1.61 14.28 11.41
N GLY A 345 0.87 14.10 12.51
CA GLY A 345 1.02 14.88 13.74
C GLY A 345 0.35 16.26 13.69
N GLU A 346 -0.52 16.47 12.72
CA GLU A 346 -1.28 17.71 12.51
C GLU A 346 -2.72 17.52 12.98
N ASP A 347 -3.36 18.62 13.41
CA ASP A 347 -4.80 18.64 13.64
C ASP A 347 -5.53 18.92 12.33
N ASN A 348 -6.67 18.26 12.12
CA ASN A 348 -7.52 18.53 10.96
C ASN A 348 -8.03 19.98 11.01
N PRO A 349 -7.67 20.86 10.04
CA PRO A 349 -8.04 22.28 10.07
C PRO A 349 -9.49 22.53 9.67
N HIS A 350 -10.23 21.49 9.24
CA HIS A 350 -11.57 21.62 8.70
C HIS A 350 -12.65 21.24 9.74
N PRO A 351 -13.58 22.17 10.06
CA PRO A 351 -14.74 21.86 10.91
C PRO A 351 -15.77 21.02 10.15
N LEU A 352 -16.72 20.39 10.85
CA LEU A 352 -17.71 19.49 10.24
C LEU A 352 -18.56 20.20 9.17
N GLU A 353 -18.86 21.49 9.32
CA GLU A 353 -19.62 22.25 8.32
C GLU A 353 -18.87 22.36 6.97
N TRP A 354 -17.53 22.33 6.98
CA TRP A 354 -16.71 22.37 5.76
C TRP A 354 -16.96 21.15 4.88
N TYR A 355 -17.07 19.96 5.47
CA TYR A 355 -17.35 18.71 4.75
C TYR A 355 -18.77 18.65 4.21
N SER A 356 -19.70 19.28 4.91
CA SER A 356 -21.10 19.41 4.47
C SER A 356 -21.26 20.40 3.31
N SER A 357 -20.38 21.41 3.23
CA SER A 357 -20.43 22.49 2.23
C SER A 357 -19.60 22.17 0.96
N ASN A 358 -18.47 21.47 1.09
CA ASN A 358 -17.62 21.03 -0.01
C ASN A 358 -18.00 19.61 -0.46
N ASN A 359 -19.16 19.50 -1.11
CA ASN A 359 -19.71 18.21 -1.58
C ASN A 359 -19.28 17.89 -3.03
N THR A 360 -17.99 18.02 -3.33
CA THR A 360 -17.42 17.65 -4.62
C THR A 360 -16.73 16.31 -4.51
N LYS A 361 -17.26 15.29 -5.21
CA LYS A 361 -16.52 14.05 -5.54
C LYS A 361 -15.09 14.43 -5.94
N ALA A 362 -14.10 13.79 -5.33
CA ALA A 362 -12.71 13.98 -5.72
C ALA A 362 -12.59 13.78 -7.24
N ALA A 363 -12.00 14.76 -7.94
CA ALA A 363 -11.84 14.67 -9.37
C ALA A 363 -10.85 13.54 -9.70
N ILE A 364 -11.38 12.42 -10.23
CA ILE A 364 -10.58 11.31 -10.77
C ILE A 364 -9.62 11.84 -11.84
N SER A 365 -8.36 11.40 -11.83
CA SER A 365 -7.42 11.79 -12.89
C SER A 365 -7.87 11.19 -14.24
N PRO A 366 -7.58 11.81 -15.39
CA PRO A 366 -7.90 11.27 -16.71
C PRO A 366 -7.41 9.82 -16.86
N GLU A 367 -6.20 9.52 -16.39
CA GLU A 367 -5.62 8.17 -16.42
C GLU A 367 -6.39 7.19 -15.53
N GLN A 368 -6.89 7.65 -14.39
CA GLN A 368 -7.72 6.86 -13.49
C GLN A 368 -9.11 6.62 -14.10
N TYR A 369 -9.75 7.65 -14.65
CA TYR A 369 -11.00 7.55 -15.41
C TYR A 369 -10.90 6.55 -16.57
N LEU A 370 -9.84 6.66 -17.37
CA LEU A 370 -9.59 5.76 -18.49
C LEU A 370 -9.38 4.32 -18.01
N SER A 371 -8.65 4.13 -16.91
CA SER A 371 -8.37 2.80 -16.35
C SER A 371 -9.62 2.13 -15.77
N GLU A 372 -10.43 2.87 -15.02
CA GLU A 372 -11.66 2.38 -14.40
C GLU A 372 -12.72 2.02 -15.44
N GLU A 373 -12.97 2.91 -16.40
CA GLU A 373 -13.93 2.65 -17.47
C GLU A 373 -13.45 1.54 -18.41
N ARG A 374 -12.13 1.40 -18.64
CA ARG A 374 -11.56 0.23 -19.33
C ARG A 374 -11.92 -1.06 -18.62
N ASN A 375 -11.70 -1.12 -17.31
CA ASN A 375 -11.96 -2.33 -16.52
C ASN A 375 -13.45 -2.65 -16.45
N LYS A 376 -14.31 -1.63 -16.39
CA LYS A 376 -15.76 -1.78 -16.47
C LYS A 376 -16.20 -2.37 -17.80
N ILE A 377 -15.70 -1.82 -18.92
CA ILE A 377 -16.01 -2.35 -20.26
C ILE A 377 -15.51 -3.79 -20.44
N MET A 378 -14.32 -4.11 -19.93
CA MET A 378 -13.78 -5.48 -19.97
C MET A 378 -14.62 -6.47 -19.16
N ARG A 379 -15.22 -6.05 -18.04
CA ARG A 379 -16.08 -6.92 -17.22
C ARG A 379 -17.45 -7.15 -17.83
N GLU A 380 -18.04 -6.10 -18.40
CA GLU A 380 -19.42 -6.13 -18.90
C GLU A 380 -19.53 -6.64 -20.34
N TYR A 381 -18.54 -6.35 -21.20
CA TYR A 381 -18.67 -6.53 -22.66
C TYR A 381 -17.64 -7.45 -23.31
N ALA A 382 -16.65 -7.95 -22.57
CA ALA A 382 -15.62 -8.84 -23.11
C ALA A 382 -15.96 -10.33 -22.97
N LYS A 383 -15.63 -11.13 -23.98
CA LYS A 383 -15.69 -12.61 -23.93
C LYS A 383 -14.68 -13.16 -22.92
N ASN A 384 -13.51 -12.55 -22.82
CA ASN A 384 -12.52 -12.79 -21.77
C ASN A 384 -12.14 -11.45 -21.10
N PRO A 385 -12.52 -11.24 -19.82
CA PRO A 385 -12.22 -10.01 -19.07
C PRO A 385 -10.73 -9.72 -18.88
N PHE A 386 -9.86 -10.71 -19.09
CA PHE A 386 -8.40 -10.58 -19.01
C PHE A 386 -7.71 -10.55 -20.38
N GLY A 387 -8.48 -10.56 -21.47
CA GLY A 387 -7.97 -10.51 -22.84
C GLY A 387 -7.62 -9.10 -23.33
N ALA A 388 -7.30 -8.98 -24.63
CA ALA A 388 -7.03 -7.69 -25.26
C ALA A 388 -8.32 -6.87 -25.45
N LEU A 389 -8.25 -5.54 -25.37
CA LEU A 389 -9.37 -4.66 -25.68
C LEU A 389 -9.41 -4.40 -27.18
N ASN A 390 -10.10 -5.26 -27.93
CA ASN A 390 -10.20 -5.23 -29.38
C ASN A 390 -11.56 -5.79 -29.85
N LYS A 391 -11.85 -5.67 -31.15
CA LYS A 391 -13.13 -6.14 -31.74
C LYS A 391 -13.33 -7.66 -31.70
N GLU A 392 -12.28 -8.44 -31.46
CA GLU A 392 -12.35 -9.91 -31.39
C GLU A 392 -12.83 -10.37 -30.01
N ASN A 393 -12.37 -9.68 -28.97
CA ASN A 393 -12.65 -9.99 -27.57
C ASN A 393 -13.82 -9.17 -26.99
N ILE A 394 -14.12 -7.97 -27.50
CA ILE A 394 -15.21 -7.10 -27.02
C ILE A 394 -16.32 -7.00 -28.06
N SER A 395 -17.57 -7.03 -27.61
CA SER A 395 -18.76 -6.82 -28.45
C SER A 395 -18.76 -5.43 -29.14
N ALA A 396 -19.52 -5.29 -30.22
CA ALA A 396 -19.64 -4.01 -30.94
C ALA A 396 -20.14 -2.88 -30.01
N GLU A 397 -21.15 -3.15 -29.18
CA GLU A 397 -21.65 -2.20 -28.18
C GLU A 397 -20.56 -1.78 -27.17
N GLY A 398 -19.74 -2.73 -26.70
CA GLY A 398 -18.62 -2.43 -25.81
C GLY A 398 -17.53 -1.58 -26.47
N MET A 399 -17.27 -1.77 -27.76
CA MET A 399 -16.32 -0.96 -28.53
C MET A 399 -16.83 0.47 -28.77
N ASP A 400 -18.14 0.66 -28.95
CA ASP A 400 -18.74 2.00 -29.07
C ASP A 400 -18.66 2.77 -27.74
N LYS A 401 -18.90 2.08 -26.62
CA LYS A 401 -18.70 2.66 -25.27
C LYS A 401 -17.23 3.01 -25.01
N TRP A 402 -16.30 2.16 -25.46
CA TRP A 402 -14.87 2.44 -25.36
C TRP A 402 -14.45 3.69 -26.14
N ALA A 403 -15.01 3.92 -27.32
CA ALA A 403 -14.77 5.14 -28.09
C ALA A 403 -15.23 6.39 -27.34
N ALA A 404 -16.42 6.36 -26.71
CA ALA A 404 -16.92 7.47 -25.90
C ALA A 404 -16.04 7.77 -24.67
N VAL A 405 -15.56 6.73 -23.99
CA VAL A 405 -14.61 6.85 -22.86
C VAL A 405 -13.30 7.49 -23.32
N THR A 406 -12.80 7.11 -24.49
CA THR A 406 -11.55 7.65 -25.03
C THR A 406 -11.68 9.14 -25.36
N ASN A 407 -12.81 9.58 -25.91
CA ASN A 407 -13.06 11.00 -26.17
C ASN A 407 -13.10 11.83 -24.88
N LYS A 408 -13.84 11.36 -23.87
CA LYS A 408 -13.90 12.02 -22.56
C LYS A 408 -12.56 12.02 -21.82
N TYR A 409 -11.75 10.98 -21.98
CA TYR A 409 -10.37 10.99 -21.49
C TYR A 409 -9.52 12.10 -22.14
N MET A 410 -9.65 12.31 -23.46
CA MET A 410 -8.94 13.38 -24.17
C MET A 410 -9.41 14.78 -23.72
N GLU A 411 -10.70 14.96 -23.44
CA GLU A 411 -11.25 16.18 -22.83
C GLU A 411 -10.72 16.41 -21.40
N MET A 412 -10.63 15.36 -20.58
CA MET A 412 -10.09 15.47 -19.23
C MET A 412 -8.58 15.77 -19.24
N LYS A 413 -7.82 15.20 -20.19
CA LYS A 413 -6.38 15.47 -20.34
C LYS A 413 -6.09 16.91 -20.77
N THR A 414 -6.90 17.46 -21.67
CA THR A 414 -6.78 18.85 -22.11
C THR A 414 -7.08 19.83 -20.98
N ASN A 415 -8.00 19.49 -20.06
CA ASN A 415 -8.30 20.28 -18.86
C ASN A 415 -7.24 20.19 -17.73
N ILE A 416 -6.34 19.20 -17.71
CA ILE A 416 -5.23 19.12 -16.72
C ILE A 416 -4.03 20.00 -17.11
N SER A 417 -3.90 20.35 -18.38
CA SER A 417 -2.78 21.15 -18.88
C SER A 417 -2.78 22.60 -18.35
N THR A 418 -3.86 23.06 -17.70
CA THR A 418 -3.93 24.37 -17.04
C THR A 418 -3.46 24.27 -15.58
N LYS A 419 -2.14 24.18 -15.35
CA LYS A 419 -1.55 24.37 -14.01
C LYS A 419 -1.21 25.85 -13.79
N GLN A 420 -1.54 26.38 -12.61
CA GLN A 420 -1.09 27.70 -12.14
C GLN A 420 0.43 27.70 -11.96
N ILE A 421 1.15 28.48 -12.76
CA ILE A 421 2.61 28.64 -12.68
C ILE A 421 2.93 29.95 -11.97
N GLU A 422 3.87 29.91 -11.02
CA GLU A 422 4.38 31.11 -10.35
C GLU A 422 5.30 31.90 -11.30
N LEU A 423 4.95 33.17 -11.56
CA LEU A 423 5.78 34.10 -12.32
C LEU A 423 6.79 34.81 -11.42
N GLN A 424 6.32 35.33 -10.28
CA GLN A 424 7.15 36.03 -9.30
C GLN A 424 6.47 36.17 -7.93
N SER A 425 7.26 36.33 -6.87
CA SER A 425 6.80 36.35 -5.48
C SER A 425 7.51 37.41 -4.62
N SER A 426 6.74 38.03 -3.71
CA SER A 426 7.21 38.91 -2.64
C SER A 426 6.96 38.26 -1.27
N GLY A 427 7.34 38.94 -0.19
CA GLY A 427 7.00 38.47 1.17
C GLY A 427 5.48 38.36 1.41
N CYS A 428 4.66 39.09 0.64
CA CYS A 428 3.23 39.25 0.91
C CYS A 428 2.32 38.70 -0.20
N LYS A 429 2.77 38.63 -1.45
CA LYS A 429 1.94 38.25 -2.61
C LYS A 429 2.73 37.43 -3.63
N THR A 430 2.04 36.55 -4.35
CA THR A 430 2.60 35.79 -5.48
C THR A 430 1.77 36.06 -6.73
N LEU A 431 2.43 36.37 -7.84
CA LEU A 431 1.84 36.47 -9.17
C LEU A 431 1.91 35.11 -9.86
N ILE A 432 0.76 34.62 -10.30
CA ILE A 432 0.61 33.32 -10.97
C ILE A 432 -0.12 33.49 -12.31
N TYR A 433 0.08 32.58 -13.25
CA TYR A 433 -0.59 32.55 -14.56
C TYR A 433 -0.91 31.13 -15.01
N ASP A 434 -1.78 31.01 -16.01
CA ASP A 434 -2.08 29.75 -16.68
C ASP A 434 -1.31 29.66 -18.01
N VAL A 435 -0.84 28.47 -18.37
CA VAL A 435 -0.29 28.18 -19.70
C VAL A 435 -1.31 27.39 -20.50
N SER A 436 -1.59 27.86 -21.72
CA SER A 436 -2.36 27.12 -22.72
C SER A 436 -1.46 26.74 -23.89
N HIS A 437 -1.59 25.49 -24.35
CA HIS A 437 -0.94 25.02 -25.57
C HIS A 437 -1.97 24.93 -26.70
N SER A 438 -1.97 25.91 -27.60
CA SER A 438 -2.74 25.86 -28.84
C SER A 438 -1.77 25.71 -30.01
N SER A 439 -1.96 24.69 -30.86
CA SER A 439 -1.21 24.52 -32.13
C SER A 439 0.33 24.57 -32.05
N GLY A 440 0.94 24.16 -30.93
CA GLY A 440 2.39 24.12 -30.78
C GLY A 440 3.05 25.45 -30.40
N GLN A 441 2.27 26.47 -30.01
CA GLN A 441 2.78 27.69 -29.38
C GLN A 441 2.28 27.78 -27.93
N GLU A 442 3.15 28.24 -27.01
CA GLU A 442 2.81 28.51 -25.61
C GLU A 442 2.12 29.88 -25.52
N GLU A 443 0.83 29.90 -25.18
CA GLU A 443 0.10 31.12 -24.86
C GLU A 443 -0.02 31.23 -23.33
N ILE A 444 0.59 32.28 -22.78
CA ILE A 444 0.54 32.62 -21.36
C ILE A 444 -0.65 33.57 -21.13
N GLY A 445 -1.53 33.24 -20.18
CA GLY A 445 -2.73 34.03 -19.91
C GLY A 445 -3.29 33.87 -18.50
N ASN A 446 -4.34 34.63 -18.18
CA ASN A 446 -5.07 34.55 -16.90
C ASN A 446 -4.22 34.78 -15.64
N TYR A 447 -3.51 35.90 -15.58
CA TYR A 447 -2.78 36.28 -14.37
C TYR A 447 -3.70 36.41 -13.15
N ARG A 448 -3.24 35.92 -12.00
CA ARG A 448 -3.89 36.04 -10.70
C ARG A 448 -2.85 36.39 -9.63
N ILE A 449 -3.33 36.95 -8.53
CA ILE A 449 -2.54 37.26 -7.34
C ILE A 449 -3.00 36.37 -6.20
N LEU A 450 -2.07 35.60 -5.64
CA LEU A 450 -2.23 34.91 -4.37
C LEU A 450 -1.76 35.85 -3.25
N ASP A 451 -2.68 36.24 -2.37
CA ASP A 451 -2.34 36.97 -1.15
C ASP A 451 -1.93 35.98 -0.05
N LYS A 452 -0.66 36.00 0.36
CA LYS A 452 -0.10 35.01 1.31
C LYS A 452 -0.64 35.17 2.72
N SER A 453 -1.15 36.35 3.09
CA SER A 453 -1.69 36.59 4.42
C SER A 453 -3.10 36.03 4.59
N THR A 454 -3.86 35.94 3.50
CA THR A 454 -5.25 35.46 3.50
C THR A 454 -5.44 34.12 2.81
N GLY A 455 -4.45 33.66 2.04
CA GLY A 455 -4.53 32.47 1.18
C GLY A 455 -5.46 32.65 -0.03
N LYS A 456 -5.99 33.85 -0.27
CA LYS A 456 -6.97 34.10 -1.33
C LYS A 456 -6.27 34.37 -2.67
N THR A 457 -6.72 33.67 -3.72
CA THR A 457 -6.28 33.88 -5.11
C THR A 457 -7.35 34.66 -5.86
N GLU A 458 -6.97 35.79 -6.46
CA GLU A 458 -7.91 36.68 -7.18
C GLU A 458 -7.30 37.15 -8.50
N SER A 459 -8.12 37.33 -9.53
CA SER A 459 -7.69 37.84 -10.84
C SER A 459 -7.02 39.21 -10.73
N ILE A 460 -6.02 39.47 -11.58
CA ILE A 460 -5.42 40.79 -11.73
C ILE A 460 -5.77 41.38 -13.10
N ASN A 461 -6.29 42.61 -13.09
CA ASN A 461 -6.43 43.41 -14.30
C ASN A 461 -5.12 44.19 -14.54
N VAL A 462 -4.41 43.79 -15.59
CA VAL A 462 -3.09 44.34 -15.97
C VAL A 462 -3.18 45.51 -16.94
N GLY A 463 -4.37 45.78 -17.50
CA GLY A 463 -4.57 46.81 -18.51
C GLY A 463 -3.61 46.66 -19.71
N ASP A 464 -2.88 47.72 -20.01
CA ASP A 464 -1.91 47.78 -21.11
C ASP A 464 -0.49 47.35 -20.69
N ILE A 465 -0.29 46.91 -19.44
CA ILE A 465 1.02 46.45 -18.97
C ILE A 465 1.32 45.05 -19.52
N ASP A 466 2.54 44.89 -20.03
CA ASP A 466 3.07 43.60 -20.49
C ASP A 466 3.90 42.99 -19.36
N LEU A 467 3.32 42.06 -18.58
CA LEU A 467 3.97 41.50 -17.39
C LEU A 467 5.18 40.61 -17.72
N GLU A 468 5.20 39.97 -18.89
CA GLU A 468 6.28 39.07 -19.31
C GLU A 468 7.57 39.81 -19.63
N LYS A 469 7.47 41.07 -20.08
CA LYS A 469 8.63 41.91 -20.41
C LYS A 469 9.25 42.63 -19.23
N GLN A 470 8.70 42.46 -18.02
CA GLN A 470 9.19 43.14 -16.82
C GLN A 470 10.30 42.34 -16.15
N SER A 471 11.27 43.02 -15.54
CA SER A 471 12.30 42.32 -14.77
C SER A 471 11.71 41.67 -13.50
N PRO A 472 12.32 40.57 -13.03
CA PRO A 472 11.93 39.93 -11.77
C PRO A 472 11.90 40.89 -10.58
N GLU A 473 12.84 41.84 -10.51
CA GLU A 473 12.93 42.84 -9.45
C GLU A 473 11.77 43.85 -9.50
N THR A 474 11.38 44.29 -10.70
CA THR A 474 10.24 45.18 -10.94
C THR A 474 8.95 44.52 -10.49
N LEU A 475 8.71 43.27 -10.89
CA LEU A 475 7.54 42.50 -10.46
C LEU A 475 7.53 42.29 -8.94
N LYS A 476 8.69 42.01 -8.32
CA LYS A 476 8.80 41.84 -6.87
C LYS A 476 8.49 43.12 -6.09
N LYS A 477 8.91 44.29 -6.59
CA LYS A 477 8.58 45.61 -6.01
C LYS A 477 7.10 45.94 -6.13
N LEU A 478 6.49 45.66 -7.28
CA LEU A 478 5.04 45.81 -7.45
C LEU A 478 4.26 44.94 -6.44
N LEU A 479 4.66 43.68 -6.30
CA LEU A 479 4.03 42.72 -5.39
C LEU A 479 4.27 43.00 -3.90
N SER A 480 5.25 43.85 -3.55
CA SER A 480 5.44 44.35 -2.19
C SER A 480 4.67 45.64 -1.91
N GLY A 481 3.92 46.16 -2.89
CA GLY A 481 3.11 47.37 -2.78
C GLY A 481 3.85 48.66 -3.12
N GLN A 482 5.06 48.59 -3.67
CA GLN A 482 5.83 49.76 -4.08
C GLN A 482 5.34 50.31 -5.42
N GLN A 483 5.40 51.64 -5.58
CA GLN A 483 5.26 52.28 -6.89
C GLN A 483 6.47 51.90 -7.74
N THR A 484 6.21 51.38 -8.94
CA THR A 484 7.26 50.82 -9.81
C THR A 484 7.05 51.28 -11.23
N GLU A 485 8.13 51.62 -11.91
CA GLU A 485 8.10 51.93 -13.34
C GLU A 485 7.98 50.64 -14.14
N MET A 486 6.96 50.54 -14.99
CA MET A 486 6.68 49.36 -15.81
C MET A 486 6.42 49.77 -17.26
N THR A 487 6.88 48.94 -18.19
CA THR A 487 6.69 49.18 -19.62
C THR A 487 5.35 48.62 -20.09
N ASN A 488 4.57 49.40 -20.84
CA ASN A 488 3.34 48.93 -21.45
C ASN A 488 3.59 48.20 -22.79
N LYS A 489 2.55 47.60 -23.36
CA LYS A 489 2.61 46.85 -24.62
C LYS A 489 3.11 47.68 -25.81
N SER A 490 3.01 49.00 -25.76
CA SER A 490 3.53 49.93 -26.80
C SER A 490 4.97 50.39 -26.54
N GLY A 491 5.64 49.92 -25.47
CA GLY A 491 7.04 50.22 -25.18
C GLY A 491 7.28 51.49 -24.36
N THR A 492 6.22 52.16 -23.89
CA THR A 492 6.35 53.35 -23.03
C THR A 492 6.36 52.96 -21.56
N ASN A 493 7.23 53.60 -20.78
CA ASN A 493 7.29 53.40 -19.34
C ASN A 493 6.26 54.26 -18.61
N SER A 494 5.63 53.71 -17.57
CA SER A 494 4.69 54.42 -16.71
C SER A 494 4.92 54.01 -15.26
N LEU A 495 4.80 54.98 -14.34
CA LEU A 495 4.83 54.69 -12.90
C LEU A 495 3.48 54.12 -12.48
N VAL A 496 3.48 52.89 -11.95
CA VAL A 496 2.25 52.18 -11.59
C VAL A 496 2.31 51.62 -10.17
N THR A 497 1.14 51.27 -9.63
CA THR A 497 1.00 50.62 -8.33
C THR A 497 -0.06 49.52 -8.37
N LEU A 498 0.09 48.53 -7.48
CA LEU A 498 -0.85 47.43 -7.33
C LEU A 498 -1.92 47.78 -6.29
N ASN A 499 -3.18 47.83 -6.72
CA ASN A 499 -4.30 48.19 -5.85
C ASN A 499 -5.38 47.10 -5.83
N LYS A 500 -6.11 47.05 -4.71
CA LYS A 500 -7.27 46.18 -4.55
C LYS A 500 -8.50 46.83 -5.21
N THR A 501 -9.25 46.08 -6.00
CA THR A 501 -10.51 46.53 -6.62
C THR A 501 -11.67 45.61 -6.22
N ILE A 502 -12.91 46.02 -6.53
CA ILE A 502 -14.11 45.20 -6.31
C ILE A 502 -14.12 43.91 -7.15
N THR A 503 -13.38 43.86 -8.26
CA THR A 503 -13.28 42.70 -9.16
C THR A 503 -11.99 41.90 -8.99
N GLY A 504 -11.13 42.25 -8.03
CA GLY A 504 -9.87 41.55 -7.78
C GLY A 504 -8.70 42.50 -7.49
N TRP A 505 -7.60 42.30 -8.18
CA TRP A 505 -6.43 43.18 -8.16
C TRP A 505 -6.35 43.99 -9.45
N GLY A 506 -5.76 45.17 -9.40
CA GLY A 506 -5.53 46.00 -10.58
C GLY A 506 -4.20 46.72 -10.51
N ILE A 507 -3.65 47.04 -11.69
CA ILE A 507 -2.50 47.94 -11.83
C ILE A 507 -3.02 49.30 -12.27
N SER A 508 -2.80 50.32 -11.45
CA SER A 508 -3.21 51.70 -11.77
C SER A 508 -1.99 52.58 -11.99
N ALA A 509 -2.07 53.44 -13.00
CA ALA A 509 -1.09 54.51 -13.19
C ALA A 509 -1.14 55.47 -11.99
N VAL A 510 0.03 55.79 -11.45
CA VAL A 510 0.16 56.84 -10.45
C VAL A 510 -0.04 58.16 -11.18
N LYS A 511 -1.18 58.83 -10.96
CA LYS A 511 -1.36 60.21 -11.46
C LYS A 511 -0.25 61.06 -10.85
N GLN A 512 0.69 61.53 -11.68
CA GLN A 512 1.54 62.64 -11.31
C GLN A 512 0.62 63.82 -11.03
N VAL A 513 0.54 64.25 -9.77
CA VAL A 513 0.04 65.58 -9.47
C VAL A 513 1.08 66.53 -10.03
N PHE A 514 0.82 67.04 -11.23
CA PHE A 514 1.50 68.23 -11.73
C PHE A 514 1.13 69.37 -10.77
N ASN A 515 2.02 69.69 -9.85
CA ASN A 515 2.07 71.06 -9.33
C ASN A 515 2.72 71.90 -10.43
N SER A 516 1.93 72.27 -11.43
CA SER A 516 2.30 73.29 -12.41
C SER A 516 1.34 74.46 -12.31
N ALA A 517 1.94 75.58 -11.88
CA ALA A 517 1.54 76.98 -11.97
C ALA A 517 0.50 77.51 -10.97
N ASP A 518 0.97 78.39 -10.08
CA ASP A 518 0.62 79.80 -10.25
C ASP A 518 1.88 80.66 -10.10
N ASN A 519 2.14 81.44 -11.15
CA ASN A 519 3.09 82.55 -11.14
C ASN A 519 2.41 83.76 -10.49
N SER A 520 3.21 84.61 -9.84
CA SER A 520 2.95 86.01 -9.48
C SER A 520 2.07 86.30 -8.24
N ALA A 521 2.72 86.80 -7.18
CA ALA A 521 2.39 88.07 -6.51
C ALA A 521 3.41 88.39 -5.40
N GLY A 522 4.15 89.51 -5.57
CA GLY A 522 4.77 90.40 -4.56
C GLY A 522 5.71 89.80 -3.50
N ILE A 523 6.89 90.33 -3.18
CA ILE A 523 7.50 91.68 -3.29
C ILE A 523 9.01 91.45 -3.36
#